data_AF-A0A1W2DBD4-F1
#
_entry.id   AF-A0A1W2DBD4-F1
#
_cell.length_a   1.000
_cell.length_b   1.000
_cell.length_c   1.000
_cell.angle_alpha   90.00
_cell.angle_beta   90.00
_cell.angle_gamma   90.00
#
_symmetry.space_group_name_H-M   'P 1'
#
loop_
_entity.id
_entity.type
_entity.pdbx_description
1 polymer ?
#
loop_
_entity_poly.entity_id
_entity_poly.type
_entity_poly.pdbx_seq_one_letter_code
_entity_poly.pdbx_strand_id
1 'polypeptide(L)'
;MELPTVVAVVIAVVSLLLNIAAVLISKSQVAAAKSQTEVQRQIHRDSSQPYVWADIRLNPDDGATLDWVVGNSGPTVATDVTFRVDPPFGDIHPLTSAAIERMTNGIASLPPGRINWWRLGATYDLMKSTGPQPRTITIDATGPFGALPTLEYVVDITDFREANVHPDGSLHLLAKAVDRRPSAKDVSALTGALHRLAEQRADDSSIGE
;
A
#
# COMPACT_ATOMS: atom_id res chain seq x y z
N MET A 1 43.05 -1.61 68.43
CA MET A 1 42.55 -1.78 67.05
C MET A 1 42.78 -0.45 66.35
N GLU A 2 43.77 -0.39 65.47
CA GLU A 2 44.18 0.84 64.80
C GLU A 2 42.98 1.42 64.02
N LEU A 3 42.57 2.65 64.36
CA LEU A 3 41.53 3.44 63.68
C LEU A 3 41.42 3.23 62.15
N PRO A 4 42.54 3.15 61.38
CA PRO A 4 42.49 2.90 59.94
C PRO A 4 41.82 1.57 59.52
N THR A 5 41.89 0.54 60.35
CA THR A 5 41.37 -0.81 60.01
C THR A 5 39.84 -0.84 60.04
N VAL A 6 39.24 -0.16 61.03
CA VAL A 6 37.78 -0.08 61.18
C VAL A 6 37.17 0.71 60.01
N VAL A 7 37.82 1.82 59.63
CA VAL A 7 37.39 2.65 58.49
C VAL A 7 37.46 1.85 57.18
N ALA A 8 38.52 1.07 56.97
CA ALA A 8 38.66 0.24 55.77
C ALA A 8 37.56 -0.84 55.66
N VAL A 9 37.18 -1.47 56.78
CA VAL A 9 36.10 -2.47 56.81
C VAL A 9 34.75 -1.83 56.49
N VAL A 10 34.45 -0.66 57.04
CA VAL A 10 33.20 0.07 56.77
C VAL A 10 33.09 0.45 55.29
N ILE A 11 34.17 0.99 54.70
CA ILE A 11 34.21 1.35 53.28
C ILE A 11 33.97 0.10 52.42
N ALA A 12 34.63 -1.02 52.72
CA ALA A 12 34.49 -2.26 51.96
C ALA A 12 33.05 -2.81 51.98
N VAL A 13 32.38 -2.77 53.14
CA VAL A 13 30.98 -3.21 53.27
C VAL A 13 30.03 -2.29 52.49
N VAL A 14 30.23 -0.98 52.55
CA VAL A 14 29.42 -0.01 51.78
C VAL A 14 29.61 -0.22 50.28
N SER A 15 30.86 -0.40 49.81
CA SER A 15 31.15 -0.68 48.40
C SER A 15 30.52 -1.99 47.92
N LEU A 16 30.51 -3.04 48.75
CA LEU A 16 29.87 -4.31 48.41
C LEU A 16 28.35 -4.15 48.25
N LEU A 17 27.70 -3.43 49.17
CA LEU A 17 26.26 -3.16 49.11
C LEU A 17 25.87 -2.34 47.86
N LEU A 18 26.66 -1.31 47.53
CA LEU A 18 26.44 -0.51 46.32
C LEU A 18 26.61 -1.34 45.04
N ASN A 19 27.61 -2.21 44.98
CA ASN A 19 27.83 -3.10 43.83
C ASN A 19 26.68 -4.10 43.66
N ILE A 20 26.17 -4.69 44.75
CA ILE A 20 25.01 -5.60 44.69
C ILE A 20 23.77 -4.85 44.18
N ALA A 21 23.51 -3.65 44.70
CA ALA A 21 22.39 -2.83 44.25
C ALA A 21 22.53 -2.45 42.76
N ALA A 22 23.73 -2.06 42.32
CA ALA A 22 24.01 -1.76 40.92
C ALA A 22 23.74 -2.97 40.01
N VAL A 23 24.19 -4.17 40.38
CA VAL A 23 23.95 -5.41 39.60
C VAL A 23 22.46 -5.75 39.49
N LEU A 24 21.69 -5.56 40.57
CA LEU A 24 20.24 -5.81 40.54
C LEU A 24 19.51 -4.84 39.61
N ILE A 25 19.86 -3.55 39.64
CA ILE A 25 19.34 -2.53 38.75
C ILE A 25 19.78 -2.79 37.29
N SER A 26 21.03 -3.20 37.07
CA SER A 26 21.51 -3.58 35.74
C SER A 26 20.75 -4.77 35.16
N LYS A 27 20.35 -5.77 35.98
CA LYS A 27 19.57 -6.92 35.50
C LYS A 27 18.18 -6.52 35.01
N SER A 28 17.48 -5.64 35.73
CA SER A 28 16.16 -5.15 35.29
C SER A 28 16.27 -4.25 34.06
N GLN A 29 17.32 -3.43 33.97
CA GLN A 29 17.63 -2.63 32.78
C GLN A 29 17.95 -3.50 31.56
N VAL A 30 18.69 -4.60 31.72
CA VAL A 30 18.98 -5.55 30.63
C VAL A 30 17.71 -6.25 30.15
N ALA A 31 16.79 -6.61 31.05
CA ALA A 31 15.50 -7.21 30.67
C ALA A 31 14.62 -6.21 29.89
N ALA A 32 14.52 -4.96 30.36
CA ALA A 32 13.80 -3.89 29.67
C ALA A 32 14.44 -3.52 28.32
N ALA A 33 15.77 -3.48 28.24
CA ALA A 33 16.47 -3.25 26.99
C ALA A 33 16.24 -4.38 25.97
N LYS A 34 16.16 -5.63 26.43
CA LYS A 34 15.81 -6.78 25.56
C LYS A 34 14.40 -6.69 25.03
N SER A 35 13.41 -6.37 25.87
CA SER A 35 12.02 -6.22 25.41
C SER A 35 11.89 -5.04 24.45
N GLN A 36 12.55 -3.91 24.73
CA GLN A 36 12.59 -2.75 23.83
C GLN A 36 13.26 -3.08 22.48
N THR A 37 14.36 -3.84 22.51
CA THR A 37 15.05 -4.28 21.29
C THR A 37 14.17 -5.19 20.43
N GLU A 38 13.37 -6.07 21.05
CA GLU A 38 12.47 -6.95 20.31
C GLU A 38 11.33 -6.18 19.66
N VAL A 39 10.74 -5.22 20.38
CA VAL A 39 9.72 -4.30 19.81
C VAL A 39 10.31 -3.51 18.64
N GLN A 40 11.54 -2.99 18.77
CA GLN A 40 12.22 -2.29 17.68
C GLN A 40 12.47 -3.19 16.46
N ARG A 41 12.86 -4.46 16.67
CA ARG A 41 13.00 -5.42 15.57
C ARG A 41 11.69 -5.71 14.88
N GLN A 42 10.61 -5.87 15.65
CA GLN A 42 9.29 -6.15 15.09
C GLN A 42 8.80 -4.96 14.27
N ILE A 43 8.91 -3.73 14.79
CA ILE A 43 8.58 -2.50 14.05
C ILE A 43 9.41 -2.42 12.76
N HIS A 44 10.72 -2.70 12.82
CA HIS A 44 11.55 -2.66 11.63
C HIS A 44 11.17 -3.72 10.59
N ARG A 45 10.82 -4.94 11.04
CA ARG A 45 10.33 -5.99 10.13
C ARG A 45 9.02 -5.56 9.49
N ASP A 46 8.03 -5.18 10.29
CA ASP A 46 6.70 -4.81 9.82
C ASP A 46 6.75 -3.59 8.88
N SER A 47 7.59 -2.59 9.20
CA SER A 47 7.79 -1.42 8.34
C SER A 47 8.58 -1.71 7.08
N SER A 48 9.17 -2.90 6.94
CA SER A 48 9.98 -3.31 5.80
C SER A 48 9.33 -4.46 5.02
N GLN A 49 8.12 -4.88 5.38
CA GLN A 49 7.37 -5.86 4.59
C GLN A 49 6.71 -5.19 3.37
N PRO A 50 6.61 -5.88 2.24
CA PRO A 50 5.79 -5.41 1.13
C PRO A 50 4.31 -5.44 1.51
N TYR A 51 3.50 -4.62 0.82
CA TYR A 51 2.05 -4.59 0.99
C TYR A 51 1.41 -4.79 -0.38
N VAL A 52 1.14 -6.06 -0.71
CA VAL A 52 0.53 -6.46 -1.98
C VAL A 52 -0.99 -6.42 -1.86
N TRP A 53 -1.64 -5.83 -2.85
CA TRP A 53 -3.09 -5.75 -2.95
C TRP A 53 -3.53 -5.97 -4.39
N ALA A 54 -4.81 -6.33 -4.55
CA ALA A 54 -5.47 -6.44 -5.83
C ALA A 54 -6.87 -5.84 -5.81
N ASP A 55 -7.31 -5.25 -6.89
CA ASP A 55 -8.57 -4.52 -6.92
C ASP A 55 -9.20 -4.61 -8.29
N ILE A 56 -10.52 -4.42 -8.32
CA ILE A 56 -11.27 -4.26 -9.56
C ILE A 56 -11.64 -2.80 -9.64
N ARG A 57 -11.23 -2.11 -10.70
CA ARG A 57 -11.50 -0.68 -10.87
C ARG A 57 -12.12 -0.41 -12.21
N LEU A 58 -12.96 0.61 -12.29
CA LEU A 58 -13.34 1.17 -13.58
C LEU A 58 -12.11 1.84 -14.21
N ASN A 59 -11.94 1.62 -15.51
CA ASN A 59 -10.86 2.21 -16.26
C ASN A 59 -11.03 3.74 -16.29
N PRO A 60 -10.02 4.52 -15.89
CA PRO A 60 -10.14 5.96 -15.82
C PRO A 60 -10.20 6.67 -17.18
N ASP A 61 -9.73 6.04 -18.25
CA ASP A 61 -9.71 6.64 -19.59
C ASP A 61 -11.07 6.57 -20.30
N ASP A 62 -11.85 5.51 -20.07
CA ASP A 62 -13.13 5.28 -20.75
C ASP A 62 -14.34 5.21 -19.81
N GLY A 63 -14.15 4.97 -18.51
CA GLY A 63 -15.21 4.85 -17.50
C GLY A 63 -16.20 3.71 -17.75
N ALA A 64 -15.96 2.85 -18.75
CA ALA A 64 -16.90 1.87 -19.27
C ALA A 64 -16.34 0.44 -19.26
N THR A 65 -15.03 0.29 -19.06
CA THR A 65 -14.37 -1.00 -18.88
C THR A 65 -13.92 -1.18 -17.44
N LEU A 66 -13.89 -2.44 -16.98
CA LEU A 66 -13.28 -2.81 -15.72
C LEU A 66 -11.86 -3.30 -15.96
N ASP A 67 -10.94 -2.85 -15.11
CA ASP A 67 -9.57 -3.27 -15.04
C ASP A 67 -9.34 -4.02 -13.72
N TRP A 68 -8.58 -5.10 -13.80
CA TRP A 68 -7.97 -5.73 -12.66
C TRP A 68 -6.63 -5.05 -12.40
N VAL A 69 -6.47 -4.56 -11.18
CA VAL A 69 -5.32 -3.75 -10.77
C VAL A 69 -4.63 -4.45 -9.62
N VAL A 70 -3.34 -4.75 -9.76
CA VAL A 70 -2.54 -5.25 -8.65
C VAL A 70 -1.40 -4.29 -8.37
N GLY A 71 -1.09 -4.12 -7.09
CA GLY A 71 -0.05 -3.19 -6.68
C GLY A 71 0.70 -3.67 -5.45
N ASN A 72 1.90 -3.11 -5.28
CA ASN A 72 2.64 -3.19 -4.03
C ASN A 72 2.84 -1.77 -3.50
N SER A 73 2.15 -1.44 -2.41
CA SER A 73 2.31 -0.15 -1.72
C SER A 73 3.28 -0.22 -0.53
N GLY A 74 3.91 -1.36 -0.32
CA GLY A 74 4.95 -1.51 0.71
C GLY A 74 6.32 -1.03 0.22
N PRO A 75 7.26 -0.78 1.15
CA PRO A 75 8.56 -0.22 0.83
C PRO A 75 9.57 -1.22 0.24
N THR A 76 9.25 -2.52 0.19
CA THR A 76 10.15 -3.57 -0.30
C THR A 76 9.51 -4.41 -1.40
N VAL A 77 10.31 -5.23 -2.08
CA VAL A 77 9.87 -6.09 -3.18
C VAL A 77 9.11 -7.29 -2.62
N ALA A 78 7.92 -7.57 -3.17
CA ALA A 78 7.25 -8.85 -2.99
C ALA A 78 7.71 -9.84 -4.06
N THR A 79 7.86 -11.11 -3.70
CA THR A 79 8.26 -12.21 -4.58
C THR A 79 7.23 -13.33 -4.53
N ASP A 80 7.19 -14.17 -5.57
CA ASP A 80 6.28 -15.32 -5.67
C ASP A 80 4.82 -14.96 -5.38
N VAL A 81 4.35 -13.89 -6.04
CA VAL A 81 3.04 -13.32 -5.76
C VAL A 81 1.97 -14.07 -6.54
N THR A 82 1.04 -14.74 -5.86
CA THR A 82 -0.06 -15.48 -6.49
C THR A 82 -1.41 -14.89 -6.10
N PHE A 83 -2.32 -14.84 -7.07
CA PHE A 83 -3.67 -14.32 -6.89
C PHE A 83 -4.69 -15.38 -7.27
N ARG A 84 -5.67 -15.59 -6.40
CA ARG A 84 -6.82 -16.46 -6.64
C ARG A 84 -8.09 -15.65 -6.51
N VAL A 85 -9.02 -15.85 -7.45
CA VAL A 85 -10.33 -15.19 -7.43
C VAL A 85 -11.42 -16.25 -7.54
N ASP A 86 -12.39 -16.18 -6.63
CA ASP A 86 -13.52 -17.12 -6.55
C ASP A 86 -14.84 -16.36 -6.42
N PRO A 87 -15.82 -16.54 -7.34
CA PRO A 87 -15.74 -17.31 -8.57
C PRO A 87 -14.74 -16.70 -9.57
N PRO A 88 -14.10 -17.53 -10.41
CA PRO A 88 -13.15 -17.03 -11.40
C PRO A 88 -13.84 -16.07 -12.37
N PHE A 89 -13.05 -15.12 -12.86
CA PHE A 89 -13.40 -14.32 -14.02
C PHE A 89 -13.69 -15.28 -15.19
N GLY A 90 -14.95 -15.37 -15.63
CA GLY A 90 -15.34 -16.27 -16.72
C GLY A 90 -14.70 -15.88 -18.06
N ASP A 91 -15.23 -16.41 -19.17
CA ASP A 91 -14.77 -16.05 -20.52
C ASP A 91 -15.22 -14.63 -20.89
N ILE A 92 -14.47 -13.63 -20.43
CA ILE A 92 -14.81 -12.21 -20.65
C ILE A 92 -14.17 -11.71 -21.94
N HIS A 93 -12.91 -12.09 -22.23
CA HIS A 93 -12.21 -11.79 -23.49
C HIS A 93 -10.91 -12.62 -23.63
N PRO A 94 -10.56 -13.18 -24.82
CA PRO A 94 -9.38 -14.04 -24.99
C PRO A 94 -8.02 -13.43 -24.60
N LEU A 95 -7.78 -12.14 -24.88
CA LEU A 95 -6.58 -11.41 -24.45
C LEU A 95 -6.49 -11.25 -22.92
N THR A 96 -7.64 -11.16 -22.26
CA THR A 96 -7.78 -11.06 -20.82
C THR A 96 -7.57 -12.41 -20.15
N SER A 97 -8.07 -13.50 -20.74
CA SER A 97 -7.91 -14.86 -20.23
C SER A 97 -6.43 -15.22 -20.04
N ALA A 98 -5.57 -14.93 -21.03
CA ALA A 98 -4.13 -15.20 -20.93
C ALA A 98 -3.40 -14.29 -19.91
N ALA A 99 -3.91 -13.08 -19.66
CA ALA A 99 -3.36 -12.19 -18.64
C ALA A 99 -3.73 -12.67 -17.23
N ILE A 100 -5.00 -13.05 -17.03
CA ILE A 100 -5.50 -13.64 -15.79
C ILE A 100 -4.79 -14.95 -15.50
N GLU A 101 -4.65 -15.84 -16.49
CA GLU A 101 -3.95 -17.12 -16.34
C GLU A 101 -2.48 -16.93 -15.95
N ARG A 102 -1.77 -16.00 -16.60
CA ARG A 102 -0.38 -15.65 -16.21
C ARG A 102 -0.29 -15.13 -14.78
N MET A 103 -1.31 -14.44 -14.30
CA MET A 103 -1.36 -13.95 -12.94
C MET A 103 -1.70 -15.07 -11.93
N THR A 104 -2.63 -15.96 -12.27
CA THR A 104 -2.94 -17.14 -11.45
C THR A 104 -1.72 -18.06 -11.32
N ASN A 105 -0.89 -18.12 -12.37
CA ASN A 105 0.40 -18.82 -12.35
C ASN A 105 1.49 -18.09 -11.53
N GLY A 106 1.22 -16.86 -11.08
CA GLY A 106 2.07 -16.08 -10.21
C GLY A 106 2.95 -15.04 -10.92
N ILE A 107 3.17 -13.92 -10.24
CA ILE A 107 4.10 -12.86 -10.62
C ILE A 107 5.40 -13.09 -9.82
N ALA A 108 6.50 -13.32 -10.53
CA ALA A 108 7.79 -13.59 -9.89
C ALA A 108 8.24 -12.49 -8.92
N SER A 109 7.99 -11.22 -9.26
CA SER A 109 8.31 -10.10 -8.37
C SER A 109 7.42 -8.88 -8.62
N LEU A 110 7.03 -8.21 -7.55
CA LEU A 110 6.30 -6.94 -7.56
C LEU A 110 7.07 -5.89 -6.73
N PRO A 111 7.89 -5.04 -7.38
CA PRO A 111 8.64 -3.99 -6.70
C PRO A 111 7.76 -2.93 -6.02
N PRO A 112 8.31 -2.16 -5.07
CA PRO A 112 7.62 -1.03 -4.45
C PRO A 112 7.05 -0.07 -5.49
N GLY A 113 5.79 0.33 -5.30
CA GLY A 113 5.09 1.28 -6.17
C GLY A 113 4.74 0.74 -7.56
N ARG A 114 5.10 -0.50 -7.90
CA ARG A 114 4.66 -1.09 -9.18
C ARG A 114 3.17 -1.40 -9.10
N ILE A 115 2.44 -0.91 -10.09
CA ILE A 115 1.03 -1.21 -10.31
C ILE A 115 0.88 -1.74 -11.72
N ASN A 116 0.25 -2.90 -11.86
CA ASN A 116 -0.09 -3.47 -13.16
C ASN A 116 -1.60 -3.45 -13.34
N TRP A 117 -2.02 -3.10 -14.55
CA TRP A 117 -3.41 -2.95 -14.95
C TRP A 117 -3.70 -3.93 -16.09
N TRP A 118 -4.77 -4.71 -15.97
CA TRP A 118 -5.23 -5.59 -17.03
C TRP A 118 -6.72 -5.41 -17.25
N ARG A 119 -7.09 -5.17 -18.51
CA ARG A 119 -8.49 -4.99 -18.87
C ARG A 119 -9.26 -6.29 -18.75
N LEU A 120 -10.27 -6.30 -17.89
CA LEU A 120 -11.19 -7.43 -17.73
C LEU A 120 -12.20 -7.48 -18.87
N GLY A 121 -12.73 -6.32 -19.27
CA GLY A 121 -13.73 -6.21 -20.33
C GLY A 121 -14.69 -5.07 -20.06
N ALA A 122 -15.75 -4.98 -20.88
CA ALA A 122 -16.78 -3.97 -20.67
C ALA A 122 -17.60 -4.30 -19.41
N THR A 123 -17.92 -3.27 -18.63
CA THR A 123 -18.67 -3.40 -17.38
C THR A 123 -20.02 -4.09 -17.60
N TYR A 124 -20.72 -3.79 -18.70
CA TYR A 124 -22.00 -4.41 -19.04
C TYR A 124 -21.90 -5.91 -19.40
N ASP A 125 -20.78 -6.35 -19.97
CA ASP A 125 -20.54 -7.77 -20.29
C ASP A 125 -20.21 -8.59 -19.04
N LEU A 126 -19.58 -7.94 -18.06
CA LEU A 126 -19.24 -8.52 -16.76
C LEU A 126 -20.44 -8.58 -15.81
N MET A 127 -21.43 -7.72 -16.02
CA MET A 127 -22.57 -7.52 -15.12
C MET A 127 -23.89 -7.97 -15.74
N LYS A 128 -23.92 -9.21 -16.24
CA LYS A 128 -25.12 -9.78 -16.89
C LYS A 128 -26.31 -9.98 -15.95
N SER A 129 -26.07 -10.07 -14.64
CA SER A 129 -27.12 -10.19 -13.61
C SER A 129 -27.26 -8.89 -12.82
N THR A 130 -28.49 -8.59 -12.40
CA THR A 130 -28.82 -7.44 -11.54
C THR A 130 -28.56 -7.69 -10.05
N GLY A 131 -28.34 -8.94 -9.65
CA GLY A 131 -28.04 -9.33 -8.26
C GLY A 131 -26.56 -9.17 -7.89
N PRO A 132 -26.22 -9.21 -6.58
CA PRO A 132 -24.85 -9.13 -6.07
C PRO A 132 -23.92 -10.13 -6.75
N GLN A 133 -22.69 -9.71 -7.06
CA GLN A 133 -21.67 -10.55 -7.67
C GLN A 133 -20.37 -10.48 -6.86
N PRO A 134 -20.38 -10.99 -5.61
CA PRO A 134 -19.20 -11.00 -4.77
C PRO A 134 -18.14 -11.94 -5.36
N ARG A 135 -16.89 -11.49 -5.33
CA ARG A 135 -15.71 -12.29 -5.62
C ARG A 135 -14.72 -12.21 -4.48
N THR A 136 -14.32 -13.36 -3.98
CA THR A 136 -13.27 -13.49 -2.96
C THR A 136 -11.92 -13.46 -3.66
N ILE A 137 -11.08 -12.51 -3.25
CA ILE A 137 -9.70 -12.39 -3.70
C ILE A 137 -8.81 -12.94 -2.60
N THR A 138 -7.96 -13.91 -2.92
CA THR A 138 -6.91 -14.42 -2.04
C THR A 138 -5.55 -14.08 -2.64
N ILE A 139 -4.66 -13.53 -1.82
CA ILE A 139 -3.32 -13.09 -2.21
C ILE A 139 -2.29 -13.75 -1.31
N ASP A 140 -1.33 -14.44 -1.93
CA ASP A 140 -0.16 -14.98 -1.26
C ASP A 140 1.10 -14.35 -1.86
N ALA A 141 2.09 -14.06 -1.02
CA ALA A 141 3.35 -13.46 -1.43
C ALA A 141 4.45 -13.72 -0.41
N THR A 142 5.70 -13.55 -0.85
CA THR A 142 6.90 -13.67 -0.02
C THR A 142 7.62 -12.32 0.08
N GLY A 143 7.87 -11.86 1.30
CA GLY A 143 8.64 -10.66 1.61
C GLY A 143 10.09 -10.98 2.03
N PRO A 144 10.89 -9.96 2.38
CA PRO A 144 12.30 -10.12 2.75
C PRO A 144 12.51 -10.95 4.03
N PHE A 145 11.48 -11.13 4.85
CA PHE A 145 11.55 -11.93 6.08
C PHE A 145 10.79 -13.26 5.99
N GLY A 146 10.39 -13.68 4.79
CA GLY A 146 9.65 -14.93 4.55
C GLY A 146 8.24 -14.70 4.02
N ALA A 147 7.41 -15.75 4.08
CA ALA A 147 6.03 -15.70 3.60
C ALA A 147 5.22 -14.65 4.36
N LEU A 148 4.44 -13.85 3.61
CA LEU A 148 3.50 -12.90 4.17
C LEU A 148 2.23 -13.63 4.64
N PRO A 149 1.48 -13.04 5.58
CA PRO A 149 0.11 -13.48 5.84
C PRO A 149 -0.74 -13.42 4.57
N THR A 150 -1.48 -14.50 4.29
CA THR A 150 -2.46 -14.53 3.20
C THR A 150 -3.49 -13.43 3.39
N LEU A 151 -3.67 -12.59 2.38
CA LEU A 151 -4.67 -11.53 2.39
C LEU A 151 -5.92 -12.02 1.65
N GLU A 152 -7.06 -11.98 2.33
CA GLU A 152 -8.35 -12.42 1.78
C GLU A 152 -9.43 -11.36 2.03
N TYR A 153 -10.13 -10.95 0.98
CA TYR A 153 -11.26 -10.02 1.07
C TYR A 153 -12.21 -10.18 -0.12
N VAL A 154 -13.43 -9.67 0.05
CA VAL A 154 -14.49 -9.74 -0.95
C VAL A 154 -14.58 -8.40 -1.68
N VAL A 155 -14.64 -8.47 -3.00
CA VAL A 155 -14.97 -7.33 -3.87
C VAL A 155 -16.27 -7.67 -4.60
N ASP A 156 -17.29 -6.83 -4.45
CA ASP A 156 -18.53 -6.97 -5.21
C ASP A 156 -18.49 -6.09 -6.45
N ILE A 157 -18.62 -6.70 -7.62
CA ILE A 157 -18.58 -5.96 -8.88
C ILE A 157 -19.83 -5.09 -9.08
N THR A 158 -20.92 -5.42 -8.39
CA THR A 158 -22.13 -4.62 -8.43
C THR A 158 -21.95 -3.22 -7.85
N ASP A 159 -20.94 -3.02 -7.00
CA ASP A 159 -20.58 -1.70 -6.46
C ASP A 159 -20.20 -0.71 -7.57
N PHE A 160 -19.76 -1.20 -8.73
CA PHE A 160 -19.36 -0.37 -9.87
C PHE A 160 -20.48 -0.09 -10.88
N ARG A 161 -21.71 -0.61 -10.70
CA ARG A 161 -22.79 -0.50 -11.69
C ARG A 161 -23.20 0.93 -12.00
N GLU A 162 -23.21 1.76 -10.96
CA GLU A 162 -23.66 3.16 -10.99
C GLU A 162 -22.52 4.10 -10.62
N ALA A 163 -21.34 3.55 -10.36
CA ALA A 163 -20.14 4.32 -10.09
C ALA A 163 -19.69 5.03 -11.37
N ASN A 164 -19.51 6.34 -11.29
CA ASN A 164 -18.88 7.10 -12.35
C ASN A 164 -17.40 7.25 -12.03
N VAL A 165 -16.55 7.11 -13.05
CA VAL A 165 -15.15 7.50 -12.90
C VAL A 165 -15.04 9.00 -13.07
N HIS A 166 -14.40 9.64 -12.11
CA HIS A 166 -13.85 10.98 -12.27
C HIS A 166 -12.37 10.80 -12.63
N PRO A 167 -11.97 10.94 -13.91
CA PRO A 167 -10.57 10.84 -14.26
C PRO A 167 -9.79 11.94 -13.56
N ASP A 168 -8.72 11.56 -12.86
CA ASP A 168 -7.75 12.52 -12.36
C ASP A 168 -7.15 13.28 -13.55
N GLY A 169 -7.20 14.61 -13.50
CA GLY A 169 -6.70 15.45 -14.58
C GLY A 169 -5.23 15.12 -14.89
N SER A 170 -4.93 14.73 -16.13
CA SER A 170 -3.58 14.32 -16.53
C SER A 170 -3.06 15.13 -17.73
N LEU A 171 -1.73 15.28 -17.81
CA LEU A 171 -1.06 15.89 -18.97
C LEU A 171 -1.38 15.13 -20.27
N HIS A 172 -1.64 13.82 -20.17
CA HIS A 172 -2.07 13.01 -21.30
C HIS A 172 -3.46 13.43 -21.82
N LEU A 173 -4.42 13.68 -20.92
CA LEU A 173 -5.74 14.19 -21.29
C LEU A 173 -5.64 15.59 -21.93
N LEU A 174 -4.75 16.43 -21.43
CA LEU A 174 -4.44 17.73 -22.07
C LEU A 174 -3.84 17.54 -23.46
N ALA A 175 -2.86 16.65 -23.64
CA ALA A 175 -2.27 16.35 -24.93
C ALA A 175 -3.32 15.82 -25.93
N LYS A 176 -4.21 14.93 -25.49
CA LYS A 176 -5.32 14.39 -26.30
C LYS A 176 -6.35 15.46 -26.67
N ALA A 177 -6.62 16.42 -25.78
CA ALA A 177 -7.48 17.56 -26.09
C ALA A 177 -6.85 18.52 -27.11
N VAL A 178 -5.53 18.72 -27.04
CA VAL A 178 -4.77 19.55 -28.00
C VAL A 178 -4.68 18.88 -29.37
N ASP A 179 -4.50 17.56 -29.42
CA ASP A 179 -4.38 16.80 -30.68
C ASP A 179 -5.69 16.76 -31.48
N ARG A 180 -6.84 16.87 -30.79
CA ARG A 180 -8.18 16.89 -31.43
C ARG A 180 -8.50 18.17 -32.21
N ARG A 181 -7.53 19.09 -32.40
CA ARG A 181 -7.72 20.46 -32.91
C ARG A 181 -8.79 21.19 -32.08
N PRO A 182 -8.40 21.83 -30.97
CA PRO A 182 -9.37 22.46 -30.09
C PRO A 182 -10.17 23.51 -30.85
N SER A 183 -11.49 23.51 -30.68
CA SER A 183 -12.31 24.61 -31.17
C SER A 183 -11.94 25.88 -30.40
N ALA A 184 -12.20 27.07 -30.96
CA ALA A 184 -11.93 28.33 -30.25
C ALA A 184 -12.61 28.41 -28.86
N LYS A 185 -13.72 27.67 -28.68
CA LYS A 185 -14.42 27.53 -27.41
C LYS A 185 -13.64 26.70 -26.39
N ASP A 186 -12.97 25.63 -26.84
CA ASP A 186 -12.15 24.76 -25.98
C ASP A 186 -10.91 25.49 -25.46
N VAL A 187 -10.27 26.30 -26.33
CA VAL A 187 -9.14 27.15 -25.94
C VAL A 187 -9.56 28.19 -24.90
N SER A 188 -10.70 28.86 -25.11
CA SER A 188 -11.22 29.84 -24.15
C SER A 188 -11.60 29.21 -22.80
N ALA A 189 -12.16 27.99 -22.81
CA ALA A 189 -12.49 27.26 -21.59
C ALA A 189 -11.23 26.83 -20.82
N LEU A 190 -10.18 26.40 -21.54
CA LEU A 190 -8.90 26.02 -20.97
C LEU A 190 -8.19 27.22 -20.31
N THR A 191 -8.15 28.36 -21.00
CA THR A 191 -7.57 29.60 -20.45
C THR A 191 -8.31 30.05 -19.19
N GLY A 192 -9.65 29.97 -19.19
CA GLY A 192 -10.45 30.28 -18.00
C GLY A 192 -10.21 29.30 -16.84
N ALA A 193 -10.05 28.01 -17.11
CA ALA A 193 -9.74 27.02 -16.07
C ALA A 193 -8.33 27.22 -15.48
N LEU A 194 -7.34 27.53 -16.31
CA LEU A 194 -5.97 27.84 -15.87
C LEU A 194 -5.92 29.11 -15.04
N HIS A 195 -6.68 30.15 -15.42
CA HIS A 195 -6.75 31.38 -14.64
C HIS A 195 -7.33 31.13 -13.24
N ARG A 196 -8.44 30.37 -13.15
CA ARG A 196 -9.04 29.98 -11.86
C ARG A 196 -8.11 29.14 -10.99
N LEU A 197 -7.33 28.22 -11.59
CA LEU A 197 -6.33 27.44 -10.86
C LEU A 197 -5.18 28.31 -10.34
N ALA A 198 -4.76 29.31 -11.12
CA ALA A 198 -3.76 30.27 -10.69
C ALA A 198 -4.26 31.16 -9.53
N GLU A 199 -5.53 31.60 -9.59
CA GLU A 199 -6.19 32.36 -8.53
C GLU A 199 -6.36 31.53 -7.26
N GLN A 200 -6.83 30.29 -7.37
CA GLN A 200 -7.02 29.40 -6.22
C GLN A 200 -5.70 29.07 -5.51
N ARG A 201 -4.61 28.90 -6.28
CA ARG A 201 -3.27 28.70 -5.71
C ARG A 201 -2.72 29.95 -5.03
N ALA A 202 -3.06 31.14 -5.51
CA ALA A 202 -2.70 32.39 -4.87
C ALA A 202 -3.46 32.59 -3.56
N ASP A 203 -4.74 32.21 -3.52
CA ASP A 203 -5.60 32.33 -2.33
C ASP A 203 -5.16 31.36 -1.21
N ASP A 204 -4.86 30.10 -1.56
CA ASP A 204 -4.31 29.10 -0.61
C ASP A 204 -2.94 29.50 -0.04
N SER A 205 -2.15 30.30 -0.77
CA SER A 205 -0.87 30.83 -0.28
C SER A 205 -1.01 32.04 0.65
N SER A 206 -2.19 32.66 0.74
CA SER A 206 -2.45 33.83 1.60
C SER A 206 -3.03 33.48 2.97
N ILE A 207 -3.53 32.26 3.16
CA ILE A 207 -4.08 31.75 4.42
C ILE A 207 -2.97 31.12 5.32
N GLY A 208 -1.73 31.03 4.81
CA GLY A 208 -0.59 30.39 5.46
C GLY A 208 0.44 31.32 6.12
N GLU A 209 0.17 32.63 6.23
CA GLU A 209 0.99 33.57 7.04
C GLU A 209 0.31 33.94 8.37
#